data_AF-A0AAE0XWF8-F1
#
_entry.id   AF-A0AAE0XWF8-F1
#
_cell.length_a   1.000
_cell.length_b   1.000
_cell.length_c   1.000
_cell.angle_alpha   90.00
_cell.angle_beta   90.00
_cell.angle_gamma   90.00
#
_symmetry.space_group_name_H-M   'P 1'
#
loop_
_entity.id
_entity.type
_entity.pdbx_description
1 polymer ?
#
loop_
_entity_poly.entity_id
_entity_poly.type
_entity_poly.pdbx_seq_one_letter_code
_entity_poly.pdbx_strand_id
1 'polypeptide(L)'
;MIHVRSEDKTSVDGVLSLTVARHPPSCRLMTEHASPIFCFDDLSWQDSESTPQTRRQRAAIDVESTQDRLNRLERNIATTRPARDVGSQEERESRIQRNRLATREARNVETQETRNDRLQRNRLATREARNVETQETRNDRPQRNRLATQTRNDRPQRNRLATREARNVETQETRNDRLQRNRLATREARNVETQETRNDRLQRNRLATREARNVETQETRNDRPQPHRLATREARNVETQETRNDRPQPHRLATREARNVETQETRNDRLQRNRLATRKVAIWKLKRREMIDSNTTD
;
A
#
# COMPACT_ATOMS: atom_id res chain seq x y z
N MET A 1 -36.87 7.31 -32.97
CA MET A 1 -36.72 8.38 -33.98
C MET A 1 -36.45 9.68 -33.24
N ILE A 2 -35.19 9.94 -32.87
CA ILE A 2 -34.68 11.28 -32.52
C ILE A 2 -33.24 11.29 -33.06
N HIS A 3 -33.02 12.20 -34.00
CA HIS A 3 -31.73 12.57 -34.57
C HIS A 3 -31.36 13.95 -34.02
N VAL A 4 -30.16 14.44 -34.40
CA VAL A 4 -29.58 15.78 -34.17
C VAL A 4 -28.74 15.80 -32.88
N ARG A 5 -27.49 16.30 -32.81
CA ARG A 5 -26.39 16.88 -33.64
C ARG A 5 -25.36 17.32 -32.56
N SER A 6 -24.15 17.80 -32.77
CA SER A 6 -23.10 17.77 -33.78
C SER A 6 -21.91 18.39 -33.05
N GLU A 7 -20.72 18.01 -33.46
CA GLU A 7 -19.42 18.49 -33.00
C GLU A 7 -19.26 20.01 -33.17
N ASP A 8 -18.51 20.64 -32.28
CA ASP A 8 -17.83 21.91 -32.54
C ASP A 8 -16.34 21.77 -32.21
N LYS A 9 -15.51 22.00 -33.23
CA LYS A 9 -14.05 22.14 -33.20
C LYS A 9 -13.70 23.56 -33.62
N THR A 10 -12.95 24.28 -32.80
CA THR A 10 -12.13 25.46 -33.14
C THR A 10 -10.95 25.43 -32.13
N SER A 11 -9.66 25.35 -32.43
CA SER A 11 -8.76 25.93 -33.44
C SER A 11 -8.69 27.45 -33.40
N VAL A 12 -7.78 28.02 -32.59
CA VAL A 12 -7.10 29.29 -32.87
C VAL A 12 -5.71 29.30 -32.21
N ASP A 13 -4.68 29.45 -33.04
CA ASP A 13 -3.29 29.78 -32.70
C ASP A 13 -3.18 31.20 -32.12
N GLY A 14 -2.29 31.41 -31.15
CA GLY A 14 -2.07 32.73 -30.55
C GLY A 14 -0.66 32.88 -29.97
N VAL A 15 0.27 33.29 -30.81
CA VAL A 15 1.62 33.75 -30.45
C VAL A 15 1.52 35.12 -29.78
N LEU A 16 1.97 35.26 -28.53
CA LEU A 16 2.32 36.56 -27.93
C LEU A 16 3.57 36.43 -27.06
N SER A 17 4.65 37.01 -27.57
CA SER A 17 5.84 37.44 -26.85
C SER A 17 5.52 38.64 -25.97
N LEU A 18 6.05 38.71 -24.73
CA LEU A 18 6.36 39.99 -24.09
C LEU A 18 7.39 39.82 -22.96
N THR A 19 8.04 40.94 -22.70
CA THR A 19 9.41 41.13 -22.23
C THR A 19 9.54 41.28 -20.70
N VAL A 20 10.77 41.10 -20.25
CA VAL A 20 11.35 41.25 -18.91
C VAL A 20 10.97 42.58 -18.21
N ALA A 21 10.68 42.52 -16.89
CA ALA A 21 10.85 43.67 -15.99
C ALA A 21 11.33 43.22 -14.59
N ARG A 22 12.60 43.51 -14.31
CA ARG A 22 13.27 43.41 -12.99
C ARG A 22 12.67 44.44 -12.03
N HIS A 23 12.35 44.04 -10.80
CA HIS A 23 12.01 44.95 -9.70
C HIS A 23 13.25 45.20 -8.82
N PRO A 24 13.61 46.46 -8.50
CA PRO A 24 14.55 46.78 -7.42
C PRO A 24 13.83 46.94 -6.06
N PRO A 25 14.51 46.66 -4.93
CA PRO A 25 13.94 46.87 -3.60
C PRO A 25 13.95 48.36 -3.20
N SER A 26 12.87 48.75 -2.53
CA SER A 26 12.56 50.06 -2.01
C SER A 26 13.41 50.46 -0.80
N CYS A 27 14.02 51.64 -0.87
CA CYS A 27 14.51 52.38 0.28
C CYS A 27 13.32 52.84 1.14
N ARG A 28 13.40 52.67 2.47
CA ARG A 28 12.47 53.29 3.42
C ARG A 28 13.24 54.18 4.38
N LEU A 29 12.82 55.44 4.37
CA LEU A 29 13.33 56.56 5.15
C LEU A 29 13.00 56.45 6.64
N MET A 30 13.87 57.14 7.38
CA MET A 30 13.89 57.58 8.77
C MET A 30 12.54 57.82 9.45
N THR A 31 12.51 57.56 10.76
CA THR A 31 11.85 58.45 11.74
C THR A 31 12.70 58.51 13.01
N GLU A 32 12.81 59.74 13.51
CA GLU A 32 13.62 60.24 14.61
C GLU A 32 13.01 59.90 15.97
N HIS A 33 13.84 59.70 17.00
CA HIS A 33 13.53 60.15 18.36
C HIS A 33 14.83 60.43 19.12
N ALA A 34 14.80 61.52 19.88
CA ALA A 34 15.93 62.29 20.35
C ALA A 34 16.47 61.90 21.73
N SER A 35 17.80 62.02 21.87
CA SER A 35 18.59 62.50 23.03
C SER A 35 18.60 61.70 24.36
N PRO A 36 19.64 61.84 25.24
CA PRO A 36 20.66 62.89 25.25
C PRO A 36 22.13 62.44 25.34
N ILE A 37 22.96 63.43 25.01
CA ILE A 37 24.40 63.57 25.10
C ILE A 37 24.85 63.42 26.57
N PHE A 38 25.85 62.56 26.80
CA PHE A 38 26.71 62.61 27.98
C PHE A 38 28.14 62.84 27.51
N CYS A 39 28.66 64.03 27.80
CA CYS A 39 30.10 64.32 27.78
C CYS A 39 30.71 63.76 29.06
N PHE A 40 31.83 63.04 28.94
CA PHE A 40 32.76 62.84 30.06
C PHE A 40 34.19 62.90 29.52
N ASP A 41 34.98 63.69 30.23
CA ASP A 41 36.31 64.19 29.91
C ASP A 41 37.44 63.15 29.94
N ASP A 42 38.50 63.50 29.22
CA ASP A 42 39.93 63.32 29.57
C ASP A 42 40.34 62.06 30.31
N LEU A 43 40.81 61.08 29.54
CA LEU A 43 41.92 60.22 29.93
C LEU A 43 42.93 60.14 28.78
N SER A 44 43.98 60.94 28.93
CA SER A 44 45.22 60.86 28.18
C SER A 44 45.86 59.49 28.35
N TRP A 45 45.78 58.66 27.31
CA TRP A 45 46.65 57.50 27.14
C TRP A 45 47.58 57.76 25.97
N GLN A 46 48.85 57.93 26.31
CA GLN A 46 49.95 58.21 25.41
C GLN A 46 50.01 57.17 24.29
N ASP A 47 49.94 57.67 23.06
CA ASP A 47 50.23 56.92 21.83
C ASP A 47 51.71 56.47 21.86
N SER A 48 51.95 55.24 22.32
CA SER A 48 53.16 54.51 21.98
C SER A 48 53.05 54.07 20.52
N GLU A 49 53.91 54.66 19.69
CA GLU A 49 54.09 54.45 18.25
C GLU A 49 53.89 52.99 17.82
N SER A 50 52.68 52.65 17.34
CA SER A 50 52.48 51.45 16.54
C SER A 50 52.79 51.79 15.09
N THR A 51 53.86 51.25 14.54
CA THR A 51 54.23 51.41 13.13
C THR A 51 53.05 51.06 12.20
N PRO A 52 52.96 51.66 10.99
CA PRO A 52 51.88 51.39 10.03
C PRO A 52 51.73 49.90 9.66
N GLN A 53 52.79 49.11 9.85
CA GLN A 53 52.79 47.66 9.68
C GLN A 53 51.93 46.93 10.73
N THR A 54 51.90 47.41 11.97
CA THR A 54 51.15 46.77 13.06
C THR A 54 49.64 47.01 12.95
N ARG A 55 49.23 48.16 12.39
CA ARG A 55 47.82 48.43 12.02
C ARG A 55 47.35 47.57 10.84
N ARG A 56 48.22 47.31 9.86
CA ARG A 56 47.92 46.38 8.75
C ARG A 56 47.84 44.92 9.20
N GLN A 57 48.63 44.53 10.19
CA GLN A 57 48.59 43.16 10.74
C GLN A 57 47.38 42.91 11.65
N ARG A 58 46.86 43.92 12.36
CA ARG A 58 45.64 43.78 13.19
C ARG A 58 44.33 43.89 12.41
N ALA A 59 44.32 44.52 11.23
CA ALA A 59 43.15 44.54 10.33
C ALA A 59 43.00 43.26 9.50
N ALA A 60 43.96 42.33 9.59
CA ALA A 60 43.90 41.01 8.96
C ALA A 60 43.25 39.94 9.87
N ILE A 61 42.48 40.37 10.87
CA ILE A 61 41.70 39.49 11.75
C ILE A 61 40.24 39.55 11.31
N ASP A 62 39.80 38.46 10.70
CA ASP A 62 38.42 38.00 10.48
C ASP A 62 37.44 38.93 9.76
N VAL A 63 37.63 39.06 8.45
CA VAL A 63 36.50 39.15 7.52
C VAL A 63 36.51 37.89 6.66
N GLU A 64 36.17 36.74 7.27
CA GLU A 64 35.88 35.53 6.52
C GLU A 64 34.65 35.82 5.64
N SER A 65 34.84 35.82 4.32
CA SER A 65 33.77 36.01 3.36
C SER A 65 32.67 34.97 3.61
N THR A 66 31.41 35.33 3.42
CA THR A 66 30.30 34.36 3.45
C THR A 66 30.56 33.18 2.52
N GLN A 67 31.29 33.41 1.43
CA GLN A 67 31.72 32.38 0.50
C GLN A 67 32.74 31.42 1.11
N ASP A 68 33.65 31.88 1.96
CA ASP A 68 34.63 31.02 2.64
C ASP A 68 33.96 30.12 3.68
N ARG A 69 32.95 30.64 4.40
CA ARG A 69 32.10 29.84 5.28
C ARG A 69 31.34 28.76 4.51
N LEU A 70 30.77 29.09 3.36
CA LEU A 70 30.09 28.11 2.49
C LEU A 70 31.06 27.07 1.96
N ASN A 71 32.22 27.49 1.45
CA ASN A 71 33.26 26.59 0.95
C ASN A 71 33.81 25.66 2.06
N ARG A 72 33.85 26.13 3.31
CA ARG A 72 34.26 25.32 4.47
C ARG A 72 33.16 24.36 4.89
N LEU A 73 31.90 24.78 4.85
CA LEU A 73 30.75 23.91 5.09
C LEU A 73 30.63 22.82 4.02
N GLU A 74 30.81 23.15 2.74
CA GLU A 74 30.82 22.20 1.64
C GLU A 74 31.96 21.20 1.77
N ARG A 75 33.18 21.66 2.10
CA ARG A 75 34.32 20.78 2.41
C ARG A 75 34.03 19.88 3.61
N ASN A 76 33.43 20.41 4.67
CA ASN A 76 33.04 19.61 5.84
C ASN A 76 31.95 18.60 5.47
N ILE A 77 30.96 18.96 4.67
CA ILE A 77 29.91 18.06 4.18
C ILE A 77 30.52 16.96 3.30
N ALA A 78 31.41 17.32 2.38
CA ALA A 78 32.09 16.41 1.47
C ALA A 78 33.05 15.45 2.19
N THR A 79 33.66 15.86 3.30
CA THR A 79 34.60 15.02 4.07
C THR A 79 33.91 14.19 5.15
N THR A 80 32.85 14.71 5.80
CA THR A 80 32.19 14.04 6.93
C THR A 80 30.99 13.18 6.55
N ARG A 81 30.30 13.44 5.42
CA ARG A 81 29.20 12.57 4.95
C ARG A 81 29.67 11.20 4.48
N PRO A 82 30.67 11.06 3.59
CA PRO A 82 31.13 9.73 3.20
C PRO A 82 31.68 8.96 4.40
N ALA A 83 32.41 9.61 5.32
CA ALA A 83 32.89 8.96 6.55
C ALA A 83 31.78 8.42 7.48
N ARG A 84 30.54 8.93 7.36
CA ARG A 84 29.38 8.44 8.14
C ARG A 84 28.58 7.35 7.41
N ASP A 85 28.65 7.30 6.08
CA ASP A 85 27.87 6.41 5.22
C ASP A 85 28.68 5.22 4.65
N VAL A 86 29.97 5.10 4.96
CA VAL A 86 30.85 3.99 4.49
C VAL A 86 30.55 2.63 5.16
N GLY A 87 29.65 2.57 6.15
CA GLY A 87 29.33 1.30 6.82
C GLY A 87 28.30 0.47 6.07
N SER A 88 28.53 -0.84 5.92
CA SER A 88 27.54 -1.75 5.35
C SER A 88 26.23 -1.74 6.18
N GLN A 89 25.10 -2.11 5.58
CA GLN A 89 23.83 -2.19 6.34
C GLN A 89 23.97 -3.10 7.58
N GLU A 90 24.74 -4.19 7.45
CA GLU A 90 25.04 -5.11 8.54
C GLU A 90 25.90 -4.47 9.64
N GLU A 91 26.88 -3.63 9.28
CA GLU A 91 27.69 -2.91 10.26
C GLU A 91 26.86 -1.87 11.01
N ARG A 92 25.92 -1.21 10.32
CA ARG A 92 24.98 -0.28 10.93
C ARG A 92 24.05 -1.01 11.90
N GLU A 93 23.48 -2.14 11.49
CA GLU A 93 22.63 -2.97 12.35
C GLU A 93 23.41 -3.53 13.54
N SER A 94 24.63 -4.01 13.33
CA SER A 94 25.53 -4.49 14.39
C SER A 94 25.91 -3.39 15.38
N ARG A 95 26.13 -2.15 14.91
CA ARG A 95 26.37 -0.99 15.78
C ARG A 95 25.13 -0.61 16.58
N ILE A 96 23.94 -0.70 15.98
CA ILE A 96 22.67 -0.47 16.69
C ILE A 96 22.44 -1.53 17.76
N GLN A 97 22.69 -2.80 17.45
CA GLN A 97 22.55 -3.90 18.41
C GLN A 97 23.53 -3.76 19.57
N ARG A 98 24.81 -3.46 19.29
CA ARG A 98 25.81 -3.17 20.34
C ARG A 98 25.39 -2.00 21.24
N ASN A 99 24.90 -0.91 20.66
CA ASN A 99 24.38 0.22 21.45
C ASN A 99 23.18 -0.16 22.32
N ARG A 100 22.26 -0.98 21.80
CA ARG A 100 21.10 -1.47 22.58
C ARG A 100 21.55 -2.32 23.76
N LEU A 101 22.49 -3.23 23.55
CA LEU A 101 23.04 -4.09 24.59
C LEU A 101 23.79 -3.26 25.64
N ALA A 102 24.69 -2.37 25.23
CA ALA A 102 25.41 -1.48 26.15
C ALA A 102 24.45 -0.60 26.97
N THR A 103 23.39 -0.08 26.35
CA THR A 103 22.36 0.70 27.05
C THR A 103 21.58 -0.16 28.06
N ARG A 104 21.36 -1.44 27.75
CA ARG A 104 20.65 -2.37 28.63
C ARG A 104 21.53 -2.80 29.80
N GLU A 105 22.79 -3.11 29.54
CA GLU A 105 23.79 -3.46 30.56
C GLU A 105 24.00 -2.28 31.52
N ALA A 106 24.17 -1.06 31.00
CA ALA A 106 24.27 0.16 31.81
C ALA A 106 23.05 0.39 32.72
N ARG A 107 21.85 -0.03 32.29
CA ARG A 107 20.61 0.04 33.10
C ARG A 107 20.49 -1.08 34.13
N ASN A 108 21.12 -2.23 33.88
CA ASN A 108 21.08 -3.37 34.79
C ASN A 108 22.03 -3.18 35.99
N VAL A 109 23.12 -2.43 35.80
CA VAL A 109 24.07 -2.06 36.87
C VAL A 109 23.75 -0.70 37.51
N GLU A 110 22.71 -0.02 37.04
CA GLU A 110 22.28 1.29 37.54
C GLU A 110 21.74 1.15 38.98
N THR A 111 22.34 1.86 39.93
CA THR A 111 21.83 1.94 41.30
C THR A 111 20.54 2.76 41.36
N GLN A 112 19.72 2.56 42.38
CA GLN A 112 18.46 3.29 42.52
C GLN A 112 18.66 4.82 42.59
N GLU A 113 19.77 5.26 43.20
CA GLU A 113 20.15 6.67 43.29
C GLU A 113 20.53 7.26 41.92
N THR A 114 21.40 6.58 41.15
CA THR A 114 21.77 7.01 39.79
C THR A 114 20.58 7.00 38.83
N ARG A 115 19.64 6.07 39.01
CA ARG A 115 18.35 6.04 38.30
C ARG A 115 17.48 7.25 38.62
N ASN A 116 17.36 7.60 39.91
CA ASN A 116 16.58 8.76 40.34
C ASN A 116 17.19 10.06 39.80
N ASP A 117 18.51 10.20 39.84
CA ASP A 117 19.24 11.33 39.27
C ASP A 117 19.03 11.44 37.76
N ARG A 118 19.14 10.34 37.01
CA ARG A 118 18.91 10.34 35.55
C ARG A 118 17.48 10.74 35.20
N LEU A 119 16.50 10.29 35.98
CA LEU A 119 15.10 10.65 35.81
C LEU A 119 14.84 12.12 36.16
N GLN A 120 15.44 12.62 37.24
CA GLN A 120 15.36 14.04 37.61
C GLN A 120 16.01 14.92 36.55
N ARG A 121 17.21 14.58 36.07
CA ARG A 121 17.88 15.28 34.96
C ARG A 121 17.04 15.25 33.68
N ASN A 122 16.42 14.13 33.33
CA ASN A 122 15.51 14.07 32.18
C ASN A 122 14.28 14.96 32.37
N ARG A 123 13.69 14.98 33.57
CA ARG A 123 12.55 15.86 33.89
C ARG A 123 12.95 17.33 33.77
N LEU A 124 14.10 17.71 34.31
CA LEU A 124 14.65 19.06 34.21
C LEU A 124 14.97 19.43 32.76
N ALA A 125 15.70 18.60 32.02
CA ALA A 125 15.99 18.83 30.61
C ALA A 125 14.73 18.96 29.74
N THR A 126 13.70 18.14 30.01
CA THR A 126 12.41 18.24 29.32
C THR A 126 11.69 19.54 29.69
N ARG A 127 11.78 19.98 30.94
CA ARG A 127 11.18 21.23 31.42
C ARG A 127 11.90 22.44 30.85
N GLU A 128 13.23 22.42 30.81
CA GLU A 128 14.08 23.46 30.22
C GLU A 128 13.84 23.55 28.71
N ALA A 129 13.82 22.41 28.00
CA ALA A 129 13.50 22.40 26.57
C ALA A 129 12.11 22.98 26.28
N ARG A 130 11.13 22.75 27.17
CA ARG A 130 9.81 23.39 27.10
C ARG A 130 9.87 24.88 27.44
N ASN A 131 10.69 25.30 28.39
CA ASN A 131 10.79 26.71 28.79
C ASN A 131 11.53 27.57 27.76
N VAL A 132 12.45 26.99 27.00
CA VAL A 132 13.15 27.63 25.87
C VAL A 132 12.29 27.64 24.60
N GLU A 133 11.31 26.73 24.48
CA GLU A 133 10.33 26.72 23.39
C GLU A 133 9.49 28.00 23.43
N THR A 134 9.57 28.81 22.37
CA THR A 134 8.79 30.04 22.24
C THR A 134 7.30 29.73 22.22
N GLN A 135 6.47 30.66 22.68
CA GLN A 135 5.01 30.47 22.69
C GLN A 135 4.45 30.21 21.28
N GLU A 136 5.07 30.77 20.23
CA GLU A 136 4.76 30.50 18.82
C GLU A 136 5.01 29.04 18.44
N THR A 137 6.20 28.50 18.72
CA THR A 137 6.52 27.10 18.40
C THR A 137 5.63 26.11 19.15
N ARG A 138 5.24 26.46 20.38
CA ARG A 138 4.30 25.68 21.19
C ARG A 138 2.87 25.70 20.63
N ASN A 139 2.42 26.82 20.08
CA ASN A 139 1.11 26.97 19.43
C ASN A 139 1.06 26.34 18.03
N ASP A 140 2.19 26.29 17.32
CA ASP A 140 2.30 25.68 15.99
C ASP A 140 2.36 24.16 16.03
N ARG A 141 2.85 23.57 17.14
CA ARG A 141 3.04 22.12 17.26
C ARG A 141 1.75 21.31 17.07
N PRO A 142 0.59 21.67 17.66
CA PRO A 142 -0.69 21.02 17.36
C PRO A 142 -1.11 21.15 15.89
N GLN A 143 -0.88 22.31 15.27
CA GLN A 143 -1.22 22.54 13.86
C GLN A 143 -0.34 21.68 12.94
N ARG A 144 0.97 21.63 13.17
CA ARG A 144 1.91 20.76 12.45
C ARG A 144 1.54 19.29 12.59
N ASN A 145 1.17 18.84 13.79
CA ASN A 145 0.71 17.48 14.01
C ASN A 145 -0.58 17.17 13.25
N ARG A 146 -1.55 18.10 13.25
CA ARG A 146 -2.79 17.96 12.50
C ARG A 146 -2.54 17.85 10.99
N LEU A 147 -1.71 18.74 10.44
CA LEU A 147 -1.31 18.71 9.03
C LEU A 147 -0.56 17.42 8.68
N ALA A 148 0.34 16.94 9.54
CA ALA A 148 1.03 15.67 9.34
C ALA A 148 0.07 14.47 9.33
N THR A 149 -0.93 14.46 10.21
CA THR A 149 -1.97 13.41 10.22
C THR A 149 -2.88 13.47 9.00
N GLN A 150 -3.29 14.68 8.58
CA GLN A 150 -4.07 14.86 7.35
C GLN A 150 -3.29 14.37 6.14
N THR A 151 -2.03 14.81 6.00
CA THR A 151 -1.15 14.37 4.90
C THR A 151 -0.96 12.85 4.90
N ARG A 152 -0.84 12.22 6.07
CA ARG A 152 -0.75 10.75 6.20
C ARG A 152 -2.03 10.06 5.74
N ASN A 153 -3.20 10.61 6.06
CA ASN A 153 -4.50 10.05 5.70
C ASN A 153 -4.85 10.26 4.22
N ASP A 154 -4.42 11.38 3.64
CA ASP A 154 -4.69 11.72 2.24
C ASP A 154 -3.75 10.99 1.27
N ARG A 155 -2.54 10.64 1.72
CA ARG A 155 -1.53 9.98 0.89
C ARG A 155 -2.01 8.66 0.26
N PRO A 156 -2.68 7.72 0.98
CA PRO A 156 -3.28 6.53 0.38
C PRO A 156 -4.29 6.84 -0.72
N GLN A 157 -5.12 7.88 -0.55
CA GLN A 157 -6.12 8.28 -1.53
C GLN A 157 -5.46 8.84 -2.79
N ARG A 158 -4.47 9.73 -2.63
CA ARG A 158 -3.67 10.26 -3.76
C ARG A 158 -2.95 9.14 -4.51
N ASN A 159 -2.35 8.19 -3.81
CA ASN A 159 -1.69 7.03 -4.43
C ASN A 159 -2.68 6.14 -5.19
N ARG A 160 -3.89 5.92 -4.65
CA ARG A 160 -4.93 5.15 -5.33
C ARG A 160 -5.39 5.84 -6.61
N LEU A 161 -5.57 7.17 -6.59
CA LEU A 161 -5.94 7.96 -7.77
C LEU A 161 -4.84 7.92 -8.83
N ALA A 162 -3.59 8.21 -8.45
CA ALA A 162 -2.46 8.15 -9.38
C ALA A 162 -2.30 6.75 -10.01
N THR A 163 -2.50 5.68 -9.23
CA THR A 163 -2.48 4.30 -9.76
C THR A 163 -3.62 4.04 -10.73
N ARG A 164 -4.81 4.60 -10.48
CA ARG A 164 -5.95 4.46 -11.38
C ARG A 164 -5.73 5.22 -12.69
N GLU A 165 -5.24 6.45 -12.61
CA GLU A 165 -4.89 7.27 -13.77
C GLU A 165 -3.83 6.60 -14.62
N ALA A 166 -2.74 6.12 -14.00
CA ALA A 166 -1.70 5.36 -14.69
C ALA A 166 -2.24 4.12 -15.41
N ARG A 167 -3.23 3.42 -14.83
CA ARG A 167 -3.89 2.26 -15.48
C ARG A 167 -4.83 2.64 -16.61
N ASN A 168 -5.43 3.83 -16.57
CA ASN A 168 -6.34 4.28 -17.62
C ASN A 168 -5.59 4.66 -18.90
N VAL A 169 -4.34 5.13 -18.77
CA VAL A 169 -3.48 5.48 -19.91
C VAL A 169 -2.49 4.36 -20.28
N GLU A 170 -2.54 3.22 -19.59
CA GLU A 170 -1.68 2.06 -19.82
C GLU A 170 -1.94 1.45 -21.21
N THR A 171 -0.88 1.21 -21.98
CA THR A 171 -1.00 0.52 -23.27
C THR A 171 -1.28 -0.97 -23.06
N GLN A 172 -1.81 -1.66 -24.08
CA GLN A 172 -2.08 -3.09 -23.96
C GLN A 172 -0.81 -3.92 -23.70
N GLU A 173 0.32 -3.53 -24.29
CA GLU A 173 1.63 -4.17 -24.08
C GLU A 173 2.10 -4.02 -22.63
N THR A 174 2.14 -2.79 -22.11
CA THR A 174 2.53 -2.52 -20.72
C THR A 174 1.60 -3.23 -19.72
N ARG A 175 0.30 -3.27 -20.01
CA ARG A 175 -0.68 -4.05 -19.24
C ARG A 175 -0.37 -5.54 -19.25
N ASN A 176 -0.07 -6.11 -20.42
CA ASN A 176 0.26 -7.52 -20.56
C ASN A 176 1.53 -7.86 -19.78
N ASP A 177 2.59 -7.07 -19.90
CA ASP A 177 3.83 -7.23 -19.17
C ASP A 177 3.61 -7.20 -17.66
N ARG A 178 2.84 -6.20 -17.17
CA ARG A 178 2.49 -6.10 -15.75
C ARG A 178 1.74 -7.34 -15.26
N LEU A 179 0.77 -7.83 -16.04
CA LEU A 179 0.02 -9.04 -15.72
C LEU A 179 0.90 -10.30 -15.76
N GLN A 180 1.81 -10.41 -16.72
CA GLN A 180 2.77 -11.52 -16.80
C GLN A 180 3.70 -11.54 -15.58
N ARG A 181 4.30 -10.40 -15.22
CA ARG A 181 5.11 -10.27 -14.00
C ARG A 181 4.33 -10.65 -12.75
N ASN A 182 3.07 -10.23 -12.64
CA ASN A 182 2.21 -10.59 -11.51
C ASN A 182 1.90 -12.10 -11.45
N ARG A 183 1.65 -12.73 -12.61
CA ARG A 183 1.45 -14.20 -12.71
C ARG A 183 2.71 -14.96 -12.28
N LEU A 184 3.89 -14.52 -12.72
CA LEU A 184 5.17 -15.11 -12.34
C LEU A 184 5.42 -14.99 -10.84
N ALA A 185 5.31 -13.78 -10.27
CA ALA A 185 5.47 -13.55 -8.84
C ALA A 185 4.48 -14.40 -8.01
N THR A 186 3.22 -14.53 -8.46
CA THR A 186 2.22 -15.39 -7.80
C THR A 186 2.59 -16.87 -7.87
N ARG A 187 3.16 -17.32 -9.00
CA ARG A 187 3.62 -18.70 -9.17
C ARG A 187 4.81 -19.00 -8.27
N GLU A 188 5.80 -18.12 -8.24
CA GLU A 188 6.97 -18.22 -7.38
C GLU A 188 6.56 -18.28 -5.91
N ALA A 189 5.69 -17.36 -5.46
CA ALA A 189 5.17 -17.35 -4.10
C ALA A 189 4.44 -18.67 -3.73
N ARG A 190 3.73 -19.30 -4.69
CA ARG A 190 3.06 -20.60 -4.47
C ARG A 190 4.04 -21.77 -4.44
N ASN A 191 5.15 -21.70 -5.16
CA ASN A 191 6.14 -22.77 -5.18
C ASN A 191 6.91 -22.89 -3.86
N VAL A 192 7.08 -21.76 -3.16
CA VAL A 192 7.73 -21.70 -1.84
C VAL A 192 6.74 -21.73 -0.66
N GLU A 193 5.44 -21.84 -0.95
CA GLU A 193 4.37 -21.86 0.04
C GLU A 193 4.46 -23.14 0.91
N THR A 194 4.40 -22.99 2.23
CA THR A 194 4.34 -24.15 3.14
C THR A 194 2.97 -24.83 3.07
N GLN A 195 2.88 -26.08 3.50
CA GLN A 195 1.59 -26.79 3.50
C GLN A 195 0.54 -26.11 4.39
N GLU A 196 0.96 -25.53 5.52
CA GLU A 196 0.09 -24.76 6.43
C GLU A 196 -0.47 -23.51 5.75
N THR A 197 0.41 -22.67 5.18
CA THR A 197 -0.02 -21.45 4.47
C THR A 197 -0.91 -21.76 3.26
N ARG A 198 -0.63 -22.86 2.55
CA ARG A 198 -1.49 -23.38 1.49
C ARG A 198 -2.86 -23.79 1.99
N ASN A 199 -2.93 -24.52 3.11
CA ASN A 199 -4.19 -24.95 3.71
C ASN A 199 -5.02 -23.74 4.14
N ASP A 200 -4.41 -22.76 4.80
CA ASP A 200 -5.06 -21.51 5.19
C ASP A 200 -5.62 -20.75 3.99
N ARG A 201 -4.83 -20.60 2.93
CA ARG A 201 -5.27 -19.96 1.68
C ARG A 201 -6.47 -20.69 1.07
N LEU A 202 -6.44 -22.03 1.03
CA LEU A 202 -7.54 -22.84 0.52
C LEU A 202 -8.79 -22.76 1.41
N GLN A 203 -8.63 -22.72 2.74
CA GLN A 203 -9.74 -22.54 3.68
C GLN A 203 -10.39 -21.16 3.49
N ARG A 204 -9.61 -20.09 3.42
CA ARG A 204 -10.12 -18.74 3.13
C ARG A 204 -10.85 -18.69 1.79
N ASN A 205 -10.33 -19.35 0.75
CA ASN A 205 -10.99 -19.41 -0.55
C ASN A 205 -12.34 -20.16 -0.49
N ARG A 206 -12.41 -21.28 0.25
CA ARG A 206 -13.67 -22.03 0.48
C ARG A 206 -14.70 -21.18 1.21
N LEU A 207 -14.28 -20.44 2.25
CA LEU A 207 -15.17 -19.55 3.00
C LEU A 207 -15.69 -18.41 2.12
N ALA A 208 -14.81 -17.71 1.41
CA ALA A 208 -15.21 -16.65 0.49
C ALA A 208 -16.17 -17.15 -0.61
N THR A 209 -15.94 -18.35 -1.15
CA THR A 209 -16.84 -18.98 -2.12
C THR A 209 -18.21 -19.31 -1.50
N ARG A 210 -18.24 -19.78 -0.26
CA ARG A 210 -19.49 -20.06 0.46
C ARG A 210 -20.26 -18.77 0.73
N GLU A 211 -19.58 -17.73 1.21
CA GLU A 211 -20.18 -16.42 1.45
C GLU A 211 -20.75 -15.81 0.16
N ALA A 212 -20.00 -15.85 -0.94
CA ALA A 212 -20.48 -15.40 -2.25
C ALA A 212 -21.75 -16.14 -2.71
N ARG A 213 -21.85 -17.46 -2.45
CA ARG A 213 -23.06 -18.25 -2.78
C ARG A 213 -24.25 -17.93 -1.88
N ASN A 214 -24.01 -17.51 -0.65
CA ASN A 214 -25.08 -17.15 0.28
C ASN A 214 -25.75 -15.83 -0.11
N VAL A 215 -25.01 -14.91 -0.72
CA VAL A 215 -25.50 -13.61 -1.19
C VAL A 215 -25.89 -13.59 -2.68
N GLU A 216 -25.76 -14.71 -3.40
CA GLU A 216 -26.20 -14.85 -4.79
C GLU A 216 -27.71 -14.56 -4.93
N THR A 217 -28.06 -13.81 -5.97
CA THR A 217 -29.45 -13.69 -6.43
C THR A 217 -29.95 -15.02 -6.99
N GLN A 218 -31.27 -15.19 -7.09
CA GLN A 218 -31.82 -16.42 -7.67
C GLN A 218 -31.46 -16.59 -9.16
N GLU A 219 -31.37 -15.49 -9.91
CA GLU A 219 -30.92 -15.48 -11.31
C GLU A 219 -29.48 -15.99 -11.45
N THR A 220 -28.54 -15.38 -10.72
CA THR A 220 -27.13 -15.82 -10.71
C THR A 220 -26.98 -17.29 -10.29
N ARG A 221 -27.75 -17.74 -9.29
CA ARG A 221 -27.79 -19.14 -8.86
C ARG A 221 -28.27 -20.10 -9.97
N ASN A 222 -29.23 -19.68 -10.79
CA ASN A 222 -29.74 -20.47 -11.91
C ASN A 222 -28.77 -20.50 -13.09
N ASP A 223 -28.03 -19.41 -13.31
CA ASP A 223 -27.09 -19.27 -14.43
C ASP A 223 -25.72 -19.91 -14.14
N ARG A 224 -25.24 -19.84 -12.90
CA ARG A 224 -23.95 -20.41 -12.47
C ARG A 224 -23.71 -21.87 -12.91
N PRO A 225 -24.67 -22.81 -12.87
CA PRO A 225 -24.45 -24.18 -13.36
C PRO A 225 -24.43 -24.32 -14.89
N GLN A 226 -24.93 -23.34 -15.66
CA GLN A 226 -24.98 -23.43 -17.14
C GLN A 226 -23.61 -23.63 -17.78
N PRO A 227 -22.57 -22.80 -17.51
CA PRO A 227 -21.25 -23.01 -18.10
C PRO A 227 -20.64 -24.36 -17.70
N HIS A 228 -20.90 -24.85 -16.48
CA HIS A 228 -20.45 -26.18 -16.06
C HIS A 228 -21.13 -27.30 -16.85
N ARG A 229 -22.43 -27.20 -17.13
CA ARG A 229 -23.17 -28.18 -17.95
C ARG A 229 -22.66 -28.19 -19.38
N LEU A 230 -22.39 -27.01 -19.96
CA LEU A 230 -21.82 -26.88 -21.30
C LEU A 230 -20.41 -27.47 -21.37
N ALA A 231 -19.50 -27.07 -20.47
CA ALA A 231 -18.15 -27.61 -20.41
C ALA A 231 -18.15 -29.14 -20.21
N THR A 232 -19.05 -29.67 -19.39
CA THR A 232 -19.22 -31.12 -19.23
C THR A 232 -19.66 -31.77 -20.54
N ARG A 233 -20.62 -31.19 -21.25
CA ARG A 233 -21.09 -31.72 -22.55
C ARG A 233 -19.97 -31.70 -23.59
N GLU A 234 -19.24 -30.59 -23.70
CA GLU A 234 -18.11 -30.44 -24.61
C GLU A 234 -17.01 -31.46 -24.30
N ALA A 235 -16.64 -31.61 -23.03
CA ALA A 235 -15.66 -32.61 -22.60
C ALA A 235 -16.08 -34.04 -22.98
N ARG A 236 -17.37 -34.37 -22.92
CA ARG A 236 -17.91 -35.69 -23.35
C ARG A 236 -17.86 -35.91 -24.86
N ASN A 237 -17.98 -34.84 -25.64
CA ASN A 237 -17.97 -34.93 -27.10
C ASN A 237 -16.56 -35.21 -27.64
N VAL A 238 -15.52 -34.72 -26.95
CA VAL A 238 -14.12 -34.91 -27.34
C VAL A 238 -13.44 -36.08 -26.60
N GLU A 239 -14.18 -36.75 -25.71
CA GLU A 239 -13.70 -37.89 -24.92
C GLU A 239 -13.31 -39.08 -25.82
N THR A 240 -12.17 -39.70 -25.55
CA THR A 240 -11.73 -40.91 -26.25
C THR A 240 -12.65 -42.09 -25.91
N GLN A 241 -12.68 -43.12 -26.76
CA GLN A 241 -13.53 -44.29 -26.49
C GLN A 241 -13.12 -45.03 -25.20
N GLU A 242 -11.82 -45.08 -24.89
CA GLU A 242 -11.29 -45.65 -23.64
C GLU A 242 -11.81 -44.89 -22.41
N THR A 243 -11.62 -43.56 -22.38
CA THR A 243 -12.11 -42.73 -21.27
C THR A 243 -13.63 -42.80 -21.11
N ARG A 244 -14.38 -42.89 -22.21
CA ARG A 244 -15.84 -43.10 -22.20
C ARG A 244 -16.24 -44.44 -21.56
N ASN A 245 -15.48 -45.51 -21.80
CA ASN A 245 -15.72 -46.83 -21.24
C ASN A 245 -15.36 -46.90 -19.75
N ASP A 246 -14.31 -46.18 -19.33
CA ASP A 246 -13.82 -46.18 -17.95
C ASP A 246 -14.63 -45.27 -17.03
N ARG A 247 -15.10 -44.12 -17.52
CA ARG A 247 -15.89 -43.16 -16.73
C ARG A 247 -17.05 -43.76 -15.93
N PRO A 248 -17.89 -44.69 -16.43
CA PRO A 248 -18.97 -45.27 -15.64
C PRO A 248 -18.49 -46.26 -14.56
N GLN A 249 -17.26 -46.78 -14.62
CA GLN A 249 -16.74 -47.77 -13.66
C GLN A 249 -16.77 -47.26 -12.20
N PRO A 250 -16.21 -46.09 -11.85
CA PRO A 250 -16.26 -45.59 -10.48
C PRO A 250 -17.70 -45.36 -10.01
N HIS A 251 -18.62 -44.93 -10.88
CA HIS A 251 -20.03 -44.77 -10.53
C HIS A 251 -20.69 -46.12 -10.21
N ARG A 252 -20.41 -47.17 -10.98
CA ARG A 252 -20.93 -48.52 -10.74
C ARG A 252 -20.42 -49.08 -9.41
N LEU A 253 -19.13 -48.90 -9.11
CA LEU A 253 -18.51 -49.30 -7.84
C LEU A 253 -19.13 -48.55 -6.66
N ALA A 254 -19.18 -47.21 -6.71
CA ALA A 254 -19.79 -46.39 -5.66
C ALA A 254 -21.26 -46.75 -5.42
N THR A 255 -22.03 -47.06 -6.49
CA THR A 255 -23.42 -47.52 -6.36
C THR A 255 -23.51 -48.88 -5.66
N ARG A 256 -22.58 -49.79 -5.96
CA ARG A 256 -22.52 -51.11 -5.31
C ARG A 256 -22.16 -50.98 -3.83
N GLU A 257 -21.14 -50.19 -3.52
CA GLU A 257 -20.71 -49.91 -2.14
C GLU A 257 -21.83 -49.25 -1.34
N ALA A 258 -22.49 -48.23 -1.90
CA ALA A 258 -23.62 -47.56 -1.26
C ALA A 258 -24.77 -48.53 -0.94
N ARG A 259 -25.04 -49.52 -1.81
CA ARG A 259 -26.07 -50.55 -1.57
C ARG A 259 -25.65 -51.56 -0.50
N ASN A 260 -24.37 -51.82 -0.34
CA ASN A 260 -23.87 -52.75 0.66
C ASN A 260 -23.96 -52.18 2.08
N VAL A 261 -23.89 -50.85 2.21
CA VAL A 261 -24.00 -50.13 3.50
C VAL A 261 -25.38 -49.50 3.74
N GLU A 262 -26.32 -49.67 2.80
CA GLU A 262 -27.68 -49.13 2.89
C GLU A 262 -28.44 -49.78 4.06
N THR A 263 -29.18 -48.99 4.85
CA THR A 263 -30.01 -49.54 5.92
C THR A 263 -31.22 -50.28 5.32
N GLN A 264 -31.79 -51.22 6.08
CA GLN A 264 -32.95 -51.97 5.60
C GLN A 264 -34.15 -51.05 5.26
N GLU A 265 -34.33 -49.97 6.01
CA GLU A 265 -35.33 -48.94 5.76
C GLU A 265 -35.07 -48.22 4.41
N THR A 266 -33.86 -47.72 4.18
CA THR A 266 -33.52 -47.05 2.90
C THR A 266 -33.66 -48.01 1.72
N ARG A 267 -33.27 -49.27 1.89
CA ARG A 267 -33.43 -50.32 0.89
C ARG A 267 -34.90 -50.55 0.56
N ASN A 268 -35.77 -50.66 1.57
CA ASN A 268 -37.20 -50.85 1.38
C ASN A 268 -37.82 -49.65 0.66
N ASP A 269 -37.50 -48.43 1.06
CA ASP A 269 -37.98 -47.20 0.42
C ASP A 269 -37.55 -47.12 -1.04
N ARG A 270 -36.29 -47.46 -1.35
CA ARG A 270 -35.77 -47.50 -2.72
C ARG A 270 -36.51 -48.52 -3.56
N LEU A 271 -36.75 -49.73 -3.03
CA LEU A 271 -37.49 -50.78 -3.73
C LEU A 271 -38.96 -50.40 -3.95
N GLN A 272 -39.61 -49.78 -2.96
CA GLN A 272 -40.97 -49.24 -3.11
C GLN A 272 -41.03 -48.15 -4.17
N ARG A 273 -40.11 -47.18 -4.14
CA ARG A 273 -39.99 -46.14 -5.18
C ARG A 273 -39.80 -46.74 -6.56
N ASN A 274 -38.95 -47.77 -6.69
CA ASN A 274 -38.76 -48.48 -7.96
C ASN A 274 -40.04 -49.19 -8.43
N ARG A 275 -40.77 -49.88 -7.54
CA ARG A 275 -42.06 -50.52 -7.87
C ARG A 275 -43.11 -49.51 -8.31
N LEU A 276 -43.19 -48.36 -7.65
CA LEU A 276 -44.10 -47.28 -8.04
C LEU A 276 -43.72 -46.69 -9.40
N ALA A 277 -42.42 -46.48 -9.66
CA ALA A 277 -41.94 -45.99 -10.94
C ALA A 277 -42.27 -46.96 -12.09
N THR A 278 -42.02 -48.26 -11.92
CA THR A 278 -42.36 -49.27 -12.94
C THR A 278 -43.86 -49.35 -13.19
N ARG A 279 -44.69 -49.30 -12.13
CA ARG A 279 -46.15 -49.26 -12.25
C ARG A 279 -46.62 -48.03 -13.03
N LYS A 280 -46.08 -46.84 -12.74
CA LYS A 280 -46.39 -45.60 -13.47
C LYS A 280 -46.07 -45.72 -14.96
N VAL A 281 -44.90 -46.28 -15.29
CA VAL A 281 -44.50 -46.52 -16.69
C VAL A 281 -45.44 -47.51 -17.38
N ALA A 282 -45.85 -48.59 -16.71
CA ALA A 282 -46.78 -49.56 -17.28
C ALA A 282 -48.15 -48.93 -17.57
N ILE A 283 -48.71 -48.18 -16.62
CA ILE A 283 -49.99 -47.46 -16.80
C ILE A 283 -49.88 -46.47 -17.96
N TRP A 284 -48.79 -45.70 -18.03
CA TRP A 284 -48.58 -44.76 -19.15
C TRP A 284 -48.52 -45.48 -20.51
N LYS A 285 -47.83 -46.63 -20.59
CA LYS A 285 -47.78 -47.44 -21.81
C LYS A 285 -49.16 -47.96 -22.23
N LEU A 286 -49.97 -48.44 -21.28
CA LEU A 286 -51.35 -48.89 -21.54
C LEU A 286 -52.21 -47.76 -22.08
N LYS A 287 -52.23 -46.62 -21.38
CA LYS A 287 -53.00 -45.44 -21.78
C LYS A 287 -52.55 -44.90 -23.14
N ARG A 288 -51.24 -44.91 -23.43
CA ARG A 288 -50.71 -44.53 -24.74
C ARG A 288 -51.16 -45.49 -25.84
N ARG A 289 -51.24 -46.78 -25.56
CA ARG A 289 -51.72 -47.80 -26.52
C ARG A 289 -53.21 -47.62 -26.81
N GLU A 290 -54.03 -47.48 -25.78
CA GLU A 290 -55.47 -47.18 -25.93
C GLU A 290 -55.71 -45.94 -26.79
N MET A 291 -54.93 -44.87 -26.59
CA MET A 291 -55.04 -43.63 -27.37
C MET A 291 -54.60 -43.77 -28.84
N ILE A 292 -53.68 -44.69 -29.14
CA ILE A 292 -53.28 -44.98 -30.52
C ILE A 292 -54.36 -45.82 -31.21
N ASP A 293 -54.85 -46.87 -30.54
CA ASP A 293 -55.85 -47.78 -31.08
C ASP A 293 -57.20 -47.07 -31.33
N SER A 294 -57.55 -46.07 -30.51
CA SER A 294 -58.73 -45.21 -30.71
C SER A 294 -58.60 -44.20 -31.88
N ASN A 295 -57.38 -43.86 -32.30
CA ASN A 295 -57.14 -42.91 -33.40
C ASN A 295 -56.98 -43.60 -34.77
N THR A 296 -56.85 -44.92 -34.82
CA THR A 296 -56.76 -45.71 -36.07
C THR A 296 -58.08 -46.34 -36.49
N THR A 297 -59.17 -46.05 -35.77
CA THR A 297 -60.52 -46.61 -36.00
C THR A 297 -61.53 -45.61 -36.59
N ASP A 298 -61.10 -44.38 -36.87
CA ASP A 298 -61.81 -43.38 -37.70
C ASP A 298 -61.21 -43.33 -39.11
#